data_AF-F7K6Y2-F1
#
_entry.id   AF-F7K6Y2-F1
#
_cell.length_a   1.000
_cell.length_b   1.000
_cell.length_c   1.000
_cell.angle_alpha   90.00
_cell.angle_beta   90.00
_cell.angle_gamma   90.00
#
_symmetry.space_group_name_H-M   'P 1'
#
loop_
_entity.id
_entity.type
_entity.pdbx_description
1 polymer ?
#
loop_
_entity_poly.entity_id
_entity_poly.type
_entity_poly.pdbx_seq_one_letter_code
_entity_poly.pdbx_strand_id
1 'polypeptide(L)'
;MVKLSPTASATRKAFIEAFCEIYKTKPVEKITVSELTRRAGYNRVTFYEYFLDVYDLLEQMEEEVINCIGERISNTISRGNFANMFTEAFEDMKKSDEHYSLILLTSEHSSKFPVKLKKAVMPVIISAFHIPTDDIKAVYALDFYLSGIISMVSEWQKNNQELSADELGALVHTILTEGVMKALGQTI
;
A
#
# COMPACT_ATOMS: atom_id res chain seq x y z
N MET A 1 -12.24 12.17 -10.00
CA MET A 1 -13.10 11.06 -9.56
C MET A 1 -14.54 11.55 -9.41
N VAL A 2 -15.52 10.82 -9.96
CA VAL A 2 -16.94 11.06 -9.70
C VAL A 2 -17.21 10.73 -8.24
N LYS A 3 -17.76 11.67 -7.48
CA LYS A 3 -18.07 11.46 -6.06
C LYS A 3 -19.27 10.52 -5.95
N LEU A 4 -19.05 9.29 -5.47
CA LEU A 4 -20.11 8.30 -5.26
C LEU A 4 -21.11 8.82 -4.21
N SER A 5 -22.38 8.40 -4.32
CA SER A 5 -23.36 8.66 -3.26
C SER A 5 -22.96 7.95 -1.96
N PRO A 6 -23.42 8.40 -0.78
CA PRO A 6 -23.10 7.74 0.49
C PRO A 6 -23.45 6.25 0.49
N THR A 7 -24.60 5.89 -0.09
CA THR A 7 -25.04 4.50 -0.25
C THR A 7 -24.14 3.71 -1.21
N ALA A 8 -23.70 4.35 -2.30
CA ALA A 8 -22.82 3.70 -3.25
C ALA A 8 -21.41 3.46 -2.68
N SER A 9 -20.91 4.39 -1.86
CA SER A 9 -19.64 4.22 -1.13
C SER A 9 -19.72 3.09 -0.11
N ALA A 10 -20.82 3.01 0.67
CA ALA A 10 -21.03 1.94 1.64
C ALA A 10 -21.11 0.55 0.98
N THR A 11 -21.81 0.45 -0.15
CA THR A 11 -21.93 -0.81 -0.91
C THR A 11 -20.59 -1.27 -1.47
N ARG A 12 -19.81 -0.34 -2.04
CA ARG A 12 -18.44 -0.62 -2.50
C ARG A 12 -17.54 -1.09 -1.36
N LYS A 13 -17.60 -0.42 -0.20
CA LYS A 13 -16.84 -0.79 1.00
C LYS A 13 -17.17 -2.22 1.46
N ALA A 14 -18.46 -2.59 1.48
CA ALA A 14 -18.88 -3.94 1.86
C ALA A 14 -18.30 -5.03 0.93
N PHE A 15 -18.19 -4.77 -0.38
CA PHE A 15 -17.54 -5.71 -1.29
C PHE A 15 -16.03 -5.81 -1.06
N ILE A 16 -15.35 -4.69 -0.78
CA ILE A 16 -13.91 -4.67 -0.47
C ILE A 16 -13.63 -5.43 0.82
N GLU A 17 -14.42 -5.21 1.87
CA GLU A 17 -14.31 -5.93 3.14
C GLU A 17 -14.50 -7.44 2.93
N ALA A 18 -15.57 -7.84 2.23
CA ALA A 18 -15.83 -9.23 1.91
C ALA A 18 -14.69 -9.86 1.08
N PHE A 19 -14.13 -9.12 0.12
CA PHE A 19 -12.98 -9.57 -0.65
C PHE A 19 -11.76 -9.79 0.24
N CYS A 20 -11.43 -8.83 1.10
CA CYS A 20 -10.29 -8.90 2.00
C CYS A 20 -10.35 -10.10 2.95
N GLU A 21 -11.53 -10.39 3.50
CA GLU A 21 -11.72 -11.55 4.37
C GLU A 21 -11.46 -12.87 3.64
N ILE A 22 -11.90 -12.97 2.39
CA ILE A 22 -11.71 -14.17 1.56
C ILE A 22 -10.24 -14.26 1.10
N TYR A 23 -9.67 -13.16 0.64
CA TYR A 23 -8.33 -13.06 0.07
C TYR A 23 -7.21 -13.36 1.09
N LYS A 24 -7.49 -13.28 2.39
CA LYS A 24 -6.58 -13.78 3.45
C LYS A 24 -6.41 -15.30 3.44
N THR A 25 -7.34 -16.05 2.85
CA THR A 25 -7.43 -17.52 2.99
C THR A 25 -7.19 -18.28 1.70
N LYS A 26 -7.31 -17.60 0.55
CA LYS A 26 -7.13 -18.22 -0.76
C LYS A 26 -6.77 -17.17 -1.83
N PRO A 27 -6.09 -17.60 -2.91
CA PRO A 27 -5.67 -16.67 -3.95
C PRO A 27 -6.85 -16.22 -4.82
N VAL A 28 -6.69 -15.08 -5.50
CA VAL A 28 -7.76 -14.40 -6.25
C VAL A 28 -8.42 -15.29 -7.30
N GLU A 29 -7.67 -16.21 -7.91
CA GLU A 29 -8.16 -17.15 -8.93
C GLU A 29 -9.20 -18.14 -8.38
N LYS A 30 -9.29 -18.28 -7.05
CA LYS A 30 -10.25 -19.13 -6.35
C LYS A 30 -11.42 -18.35 -5.73
N ILE A 31 -11.45 -17.04 -5.91
CA ILE A 31 -12.53 -16.17 -5.43
C ILE A 31 -13.57 -16.04 -6.54
N THR A 32 -14.85 -16.18 -6.19
CA THR A 32 -15.95 -16.05 -7.15
C THR A 32 -16.85 -14.87 -6.80
N VAL A 33 -17.43 -14.22 -7.81
CA VAL A 33 -18.43 -13.16 -7.61
C VAL A 33 -19.57 -13.63 -6.73
N SER A 34 -20.06 -14.87 -6.91
CA SER A 34 -21.16 -15.43 -6.10
C SER A 34 -20.83 -15.50 -4.61
N GLU A 35 -19.61 -15.90 -4.27
CA GLU A 35 -19.15 -15.98 -2.89
C GLU A 35 -18.99 -14.60 -2.26
N LEU A 36 -18.39 -13.65 -3.01
CA LEU A 36 -18.26 -12.25 -2.60
C LEU A 36 -19.62 -11.63 -2.33
N THR A 37 -20.57 -11.78 -3.27
CA THR A 37 -21.91 -11.19 -3.16
C THR A 37 -22.67 -11.77 -1.97
N ARG A 38 -22.55 -13.08 -1.74
CA ARG A 38 -23.16 -13.74 -0.58
C ARG A 38 -22.60 -13.20 0.74
N ARG A 39 -21.29 -12.95 0.80
CA ARG A 39 -20.61 -12.48 2.00
C ARG A 39 -20.87 -10.99 2.26
N ALA A 40 -20.90 -10.17 1.22
CA ALA A 40 -21.21 -8.75 1.30
C ALA A 40 -22.71 -8.46 1.56
N GLY A 41 -23.60 -9.45 1.36
CA GLY A 41 -25.05 -9.28 1.55
C GLY A 41 -25.76 -8.60 0.38
N TYR A 42 -25.15 -8.59 -0.81
CA TYR A 42 -25.69 -7.98 -2.03
C TYR A 42 -25.89 -9.02 -3.13
N ASN A 43 -26.63 -8.66 -4.18
CA ASN A 43 -26.80 -9.53 -5.34
C ASN A 43 -25.68 -9.30 -6.39
N ARG A 44 -25.58 -10.22 -7.37
CA ARG A 44 -24.55 -10.13 -8.44
C ARG A 44 -24.73 -8.91 -9.34
N VAL A 45 -25.97 -8.47 -9.58
CA VAL A 45 -26.24 -7.28 -10.39
C VAL A 45 -25.61 -6.06 -9.71
N THR A 46 -25.82 -5.90 -8.41
CA THR A 46 -25.20 -4.84 -7.60
C THR A 46 -23.68 -4.91 -7.63
N PHE A 47 -23.06 -6.09 -7.58
CA PHE A 47 -21.60 -6.19 -7.73
C PHE A 47 -21.11 -5.61 -9.06
N TYR A 48 -21.79 -5.96 -10.15
CA TYR A 48 -21.42 -5.50 -11.50
C TYR A 48 -21.70 -4.01 -11.76
N GLU A 49 -22.36 -3.30 -10.83
CA GLU A 49 -22.44 -1.83 -10.86
C GLU A 49 -21.12 -1.17 -10.44
N TYR A 50 -20.25 -1.88 -9.71
CA TYR A 50 -18.99 -1.36 -9.17
C TYR A 50 -17.75 -2.01 -9.79
N PHE A 51 -17.84 -3.29 -10.13
CA PHE A 51 -16.69 -4.09 -10.55
C PHE A 51 -17.03 -5.03 -11.70
N LEU A 52 -16.14 -5.15 -12.69
CA LEU A 52 -16.33 -6.04 -13.83
C LEU A 52 -16.21 -7.51 -13.43
N ASP A 53 -15.24 -7.82 -12.58
CA ASP A 53 -15.01 -9.12 -11.99
C ASP A 53 -14.16 -9.00 -10.71
N VAL A 54 -13.67 -10.12 -10.19
CA VAL A 54 -12.84 -10.15 -8.97
C VAL A 54 -11.43 -9.59 -9.16
N TYR A 55 -10.92 -9.58 -10.40
CA TYR A 55 -9.61 -9.02 -10.72
C TYR A 55 -9.70 -7.51 -10.87
N ASP A 56 -10.75 -6.99 -11.50
CA ASP A 56 -11.03 -5.55 -11.54
C ASP A 56 -11.20 -4.97 -10.13
N LEU A 57 -11.91 -5.68 -9.24
CA LEU A 57 -11.99 -5.28 -7.82
C LEU A 57 -10.60 -5.21 -7.18
N LEU A 58 -9.76 -6.24 -7.37
CA LEU A 58 -8.39 -6.25 -6.84
C LEU A 58 -7.57 -5.10 -7.41
N GLU A 59 -7.61 -4.89 -8.73
CA GLU A 59 -6.86 -3.84 -9.42
C GLU A 59 -7.25 -2.45 -8.93
N GLN A 60 -8.55 -2.17 -8.80
CA GLN A 60 -9.02 -0.90 -8.25
C GLN A 60 -8.53 -0.68 -6.80
N MET A 61 -8.55 -1.73 -5.97
CA MET A 61 -8.01 -1.63 -4.60
C MET A 61 -6.50 -1.36 -4.60
N GLU A 62 -5.74 -2.02 -5.47
CA GLU A 62 -4.30 -1.81 -5.62
C GLU A 62 -3.99 -0.36 -6.08
N GLU A 63 -4.74 0.14 -7.07
CA GLU A 63 -4.60 1.51 -7.57
C GLU A 63 -4.94 2.55 -6.51
N GLU A 64 -5.98 2.33 -5.71
CA GLU A 64 -6.32 3.20 -4.59
C GLU A 64 -5.17 3.30 -3.59
N VAL A 65 -4.59 2.17 -3.19
CA VAL A 65 -3.46 2.17 -2.27
C VAL A 65 -2.22 2.84 -2.88
N ILE A 66 -1.93 2.58 -4.16
CA ILE A 66 -0.81 3.23 -4.87
C ILE A 66 -0.99 4.74 -4.93
N ASN A 67 -2.19 5.22 -5.29
CA ASN A 67 -2.49 6.64 -5.38
C ASN A 67 -2.41 7.30 -4.00
N CYS A 68 -2.99 6.69 -2.97
CA CYS A 68 -2.89 7.17 -1.60
C CYS A 68 -1.42 7.30 -1.15
N ILE A 69 -0.59 6.28 -1.39
CA ILE A 69 0.84 6.33 -1.05
C ILE A 69 1.57 7.40 -1.88
N GLY A 70 1.31 7.49 -3.18
CA GLY A 70 1.90 8.50 -4.08
C GLY A 70 1.59 9.93 -3.65
N GLU A 71 0.32 10.23 -3.34
CA GLU A 71 -0.10 11.54 -2.84
C GLU A 71 0.55 11.88 -1.50
N ARG A 72 0.65 10.91 -0.59
CA ARG A 72 1.33 11.08 0.70
C ARG A 72 2.79 11.42 0.53
N ILE A 73 3.51 10.66 -0.30
CA ILE A 73 4.90 10.95 -0.66
C ILE A 73 5.02 12.40 -1.13
N SER A 74 4.23 12.77 -2.15
CA SER A 74 4.25 14.11 -2.73
C SER A 74 3.99 15.21 -1.70
N ASN A 75 3.02 15.01 -0.80
CA ASN A 75 2.67 15.96 0.26
C ASN A 75 3.75 16.09 1.33
N THR A 76 4.40 14.99 1.70
CA THR A 76 5.47 15.00 2.72
C THR A 76 6.76 15.61 2.14
N ILE A 77 7.05 15.38 0.86
CA ILE A 77 8.15 16.05 0.14
C ILE A 77 7.94 17.56 0.09
N SER A 78 6.72 17.99 -0.27
CA SER A 78 6.38 19.42 -0.37
C SER A 78 6.54 20.15 0.97
N ARG A 79 6.48 19.42 2.09
CA ARG A 79 6.71 19.92 3.45
C ARG A 79 8.18 19.83 3.91
N GLY A 80 9.08 19.31 3.08
CA GLY A 80 10.51 19.13 3.40
C GLY A 80 10.81 18.01 4.39
N ASN A 81 9.84 17.13 4.68
CA ASN A 81 9.93 16.17 5.78
C ASN A 81 9.93 14.71 5.29
N PHE A 82 10.56 14.39 4.15
CA PHE A 82 10.47 13.05 3.53
C PHE A 82 10.81 11.92 4.52
N ALA A 83 11.77 12.12 5.42
CA ALA A 83 12.12 11.11 6.41
C ALA A 83 10.92 10.66 7.26
N ASN A 84 9.98 11.56 7.55
CA ASN A 84 8.77 11.28 8.33
C ASN A 84 7.65 10.62 7.53
N MET A 85 7.82 10.42 6.22
CA MET A 85 6.79 9.84 5.35
C MET A 85 6.30 8.49 5.86
N PHE A 86 7.21 7.62 6.30
CA PHE A 86 6.85 6.30 6.80
C PHE A 86 6.17 6.38 8.16
N THR A 87 6.64 7.24 9.06
CA THR A 87 5.97 7.50 10.34
C THR A 87 4.53 7.99 10.12
N GLU A 88 4.32 8.96 9.23
CA GLU A 88 2.98 9.44 8.86
C GLU A 88 2.11 8.33 8.21
N ALA A 89 2.71 7.47 7.37
CA ALA A 89 2.01 6.34 6.77
C ALA A 89 1.58 5.30 7.83
N PHE A 90 2.45 4.95 8.78
CA PHE A 90 2.16 4.01 9.86
C PHE A 90 1.14 4.56 10.86
N GLU A 91 1.17 5.86 11.16
CA GLU A 91 0.14 6.51 11.97
C GLU A 91 -1.24 6.44 11.30
N ASP A 92 -1.30 6.64 10.00
CA ASP A 92 -2.57 6.61 9.28
C ASP A 92 -3.11 5.20 9.07
N MET A 93 -2.23 4.19 9.06
CA MET A 93 -2.65 2.79 9.20
C MET A 93 -3.37 2.52 10.53
N LYS A 94 -3.10 3.31 11.59
CA LYS A 94 -3.86 3.24 12.85
C LYS A 94 -5.20 3.97 12.79
N LYS A 95 -5.31 5.03 11.97
CA LYS A 95 -6.45 5.96 11.95
C LYS A 95 -7.50 5.62 10.89
N SER A 96 -7.10 5.00 9.78
CA SER A 96 -7.99 4.78 8.64
C SER A 96 -8.76 3.46 8.73
N ASP A 97 -10.01 3.50 8.26
CA ASP A 97 -10.80 2.31 7.91
C ASP A 97 -10.20 1.52 6.71
N GLU A 98 -9.10 1.97 6.11
CA GLU A 98 -8.46 1.38 4.92
C GLU A 98 -7.53 0.21 5.32
N HIS A 99 -8.10 -0.77 6.02
CA HIS A 99 -7.40 -1.96 6.54
C HIS A 99 -6.86 -2.92 5.47
N TYR A 100 -7.13 -2.66 4.19
CA TYR A 100 -6.76 -3.58 3.12
C TYR A 100 -5.38 -3.32 2.51
N SER A 101 -4.77 -2.16 2.74
CA SER A 101 -3.40 -1.86 2.32
C SER A 101 -2.39 -2.89 2.85
N LEU A 102 -2.49 -3.24 4.14
CA LEU A 102 -1.69 -4.31 4.76
C LEU A 102 -1.94 -5.66 4.09
N ILE A 103 -3.21 -6.02 3.87
CA ILE A 103 -3.58 -7.30 3.27
C ILE A 103 -2.99 -7.41 1.86
N LEU A 104 -3.08 -6.35 1.06
CA LEU A 104 -2.49 -6.33 -0.28
C LEU A 104 -0.97 -6.43 -0.25
N LEU A 105 -0.30 -5.81 0.74
CA LEU A 105 1.16 -5.83 0.84
C LEU A 105 1.73 -7.18 1.31
N THR A 106 1.02 -7.88 2.18
CA THR A 106 1.59 -9.01 2.93
C THR A 106 0.92 -10.35 2.67
N SER A 107 -0.24 -10.36 2.02
CA SER A 107 -0.91 -11.62 1.66
C SER A 107 0.05 -12.47 0.83
N GLU A 108 0.20 -13.74 1.22
CA GLU A 108 1.05 -14.71 0.51
C GLU A 108 0.59 -14.92 -0.94
N HIS A 109 -0.67 -14.56 -1.23
CA HIS A 109 -1.26 -14.61 -2.57
C HIS A 109 -0.95 -13.36 -3.41
N SER A 110 -0.42 -12.30 -2.79
CA SER A 110 -0.25 -10.97 -3.36
C SER A 110 1.16 -10.68 -3.87
N SER A 111 1.86 -11.69 -4.42
CA SER A 111 3.25 -11.54 -4.88
C SER A 111 3.49 -10.40 -5.88
N LYS A 112 2.45 -9.96 -6.59
CA LYS A 112 2.53 -8.91 -7.62
C LYS A 112 2.41 -7.50 -7.06
N PHE A 113 1.63 -7.30 -5.98
CA PHE A 113 1.34 -5.95 -5.49
C PHE A 113 2.57 -5.22 -4.94
N PRO A 114 3.42 -5.81 -4.09
CA PRO A 114 4.70 -5.21 -3.70
C PRO A 114 5.55 -4.69 -4.86
N VAL A 115 5.60 -5.46 -5.96
CA VAL A 115 6.35 -5.09 -7.15
C VAL A 115 5.67 -3.92 -7.88
N LYS A 116 4.35 -3.97 -8.03
CA LYS A 116 3.53 -2.90 -8.62
C LYS A 116 3.68 -1.59 -7.84
N LEU A 117 3.59 -1.66 -6.51
CA LEU A 117 3.78 -0.52 -5.61
C LEU A 117 5.17 0.08 -5.75
N LYS A 118 6.23 -0.74 -5.67
CA LYS A 118 7.62 -0.26 -5.82
C LYS A 118 7.83 0.45 -7.16
N LYS A 119 7.31 -0.12 -8.24
CA LYS A 119 7.39 0.47 -9.59
C LYS A 119 6.67 1.82 -9.68
N ALA A 120 5.54 1.98 -8.99
CA ALA A 120 4.78 3.23 -8.97
C ALA A 120 5.41 4.31 -8.08
N VAL A 121 6.00 3.90 -6.95
CA VAL A 121 6.58 4.81 -5.94
C VAL A 121 7.99 5.29 -6.31
N MET A 122 8.79 4.43 -6.95
CA MET A 122 10.19 4.75 -7.27
C MET A 122 10.36 6.08 -8.06
N PRO A 123 9.60 6.37 -9.13
CA PRO A 123 9.73 7.63 -9.86
C PRO A 123 9.41 8.85 -8.99
N VAL A 124 8.46 8.72 -8.05
CA VAL A 124 8.08 9.80 -7.14
C VAL A 124 9.25 10.14 -6.21
N ILE A 125 9.92 9.13 -5.65
CA ILE A 125 11.08 9.31 -4.77
C ILE A 125 12.28 9.88 -5.53
N ILE A 126 12.57 9.37 -6.74
CA ILE A 126 13.66 9.88 -7.58
C ILE A 126 13.44 11.37 -7.89
N SER A 127 12.22 11.73 -8.28
CA SER A 127 11.86 13.12 -8.54
C SER A 127 11.96 13.99 -7.28
N ALA A 128 11.55 13.48 -6.12
CA ALA A 128 11.56 14.18 -4.85
C ALA A 128 12.94 14.67 -4.44
N PHE A 129 13.91 13.75 -4.55
CA PHE A 129 15.28 13.97 -4.12
C PHE A 129 16.18 14.50 -5.22
N HIS A 130 15.60 14.81 -6.39
CA HIS A 130 16.34 15.24 -7.57
C HIS A 130 17.50 14.28 -7.89
N ILE A 131 17.26 12.98 -7.70
CA ILE A 131 18.27 11.95 -7.93
C ILE A 131 18.52 11.86 -9.44
N PRO A 132 19.78 12.00 -9.90
CA PRO A 132 20.10 11.84 -11.30
C PRO A 132 19.69 10.44 -11.79
N THR A 133 18.99 10.38 -12.92
CA THR A 133 18.48 9.13 -13.48
C THR A 133 19.58 8.16 -13.94
N ASP A 134 20.80 8.66 -14.13
CA ASP A 134 22.02 7.91 -14.43
C ASP A 134 22.81 7.48 -13.17
N ASP A 135 22.38 7.92 -11.98
CA ASP A 135 22.94 7.43 -10.71
C ASP A 135 22.41 6.03 -10.38
N ILE A 136 23.05 5.04 -10.98
CA ILE A 136 22.67 3.64 -10.79
C ILE A 136 22.81 3.19 -9.33
N LYS A 137 23.71 3.81 -8.54
CA LYS A 137 23.89 3.47 -7.12
C LYS A 137 22.68 3.92 -6.31
N ALA A 138 22.15 5.11 -6.59
CA ALA A 138 20.92 5.59 -5.98
C ALA A 138 19.72 4.68 -6.30
N VAL A 139 19.60 4.21 -7.55
CA VAL A 139 18.55 3.25 -7.93
C VAL A 139 18.65 1.95 -7.13
N TYR A 140 19.84 1.35 -7.02
CA TYR A 140 20.03 0.13 -6.21
C TYR A 140 19.76 0.36 -4.72
N ALA A 141 20.21 1.49 -4.16
CA ALA A 141 20.02 1.80 -2.75
C ALA A 141 18.55 2.01 -2.41
N LEU A 142 17.80 2.72 -3.27
CA LEU A 142 16.36 2.90 -3.10
C LEU A 142 15.57 1.61 -3.32
N ASP A 143 15.98 0.76 -4.26
CA ASP A 143 15.35 -0.54 -4.47
C ASP A 143 15.50 -1.43 -3.23
N PHE A 144 16.73 -1.51 -2.70
CA PHE A 144 17.03 -2.19 -1.44
C PHE A 144 16.19 -1.63 -0.30
N TYR A 145 16.10 -0.30 -0.17
CA TYR A 145 15.34 0.35 0.88
C TYR A 145 13.84 0.02 0.81
N LEU A 146 13.21 0.19 -0.35
CA LEU A 146 11.78 -0.10 -0.54
C LEU A 146 11.48 -1.58 -0.34
N SER A 147 12.34 -2.47 -0.84
CA SER A 147 12.22 -3.91 -0.60
C SER A 147 12.37 -4.24 0.88
N GLY A 148 13.32 -3.60 1.59
CA GLY A 148 13.51 -3.75 3.02
C GLY A 148 12.26 -3.36 3.83
N ILE A 149 11.62 -2.22 3.50
CA ILE A 149 10.38 -1.78 4.16
C ILE A 149 9.26 -2.79 3.96
N ILE A 150 9.05 -3.24 2.72
CA ILE A 150 8.00 -4.23 2.43
C ILE A 150 8.25 -5.53 3.20
N SER A 151 9.50 -6.00 3.24
CA SER A 151 9.89 -7.17 4.02
C SER A 151 9.64 -6.97 5.52
N MET A 152 9.99 -5.80 6.07
CA MET A 152 9.75 -5.47 7.48
C MET A 152 8.26 -5.45 7.82
N VAL A 153 7.42 -4.82 6.99
CA VAL A 153 5.96 -4.79 7.19
C VAL A 153 5.36 -6.19 7.10
N SER A 154 5.84 -7.00 6.16
CA SER A 154 5.40 -8.39 6.00
C SER A 154 5.75 -9.25 7.21
N GLU A 155 6.96 -9.12 7.74
CA GLU A 155 7.40 -9.83 8.94
C GLU A 155 6.64 -9.36 10.18
N TRP A 156 6.48 -8.03 10.33
CA TRP A 156 5.71 -7.43 11.43
C TRP A 156 4.27 -7.95 11.47
N GLN A 157 3.61 -8.08 10.32
CA GLN A 157 2.26 -8.62 10.26
C GLN A 157 2.20 -10.11 10.60
N LYS A 158 3.21 -10.91 10.18
CA LYS A 158 3.29 -12.34 10.52
C LYS A 158 3.51 -12.57 12.01
N ASN A 159 4.27 -11.70 12.67
CA ASN A 159 4.56 -11.77 14.10
C ASN A 159 3.51 -11.05 14.96
N ASN A 160 2.25 -11.04 14.50
CA ASN A 160 1.10 -10.43 15.21
C ASN A 160 1.32 -8.98 15.65
N GLN A 161 2.09 -8.22 14.88
CA GLN A 161 2.38 -6.81 15.14
C GLN A 161 2.97 -6.58 16.54
N GLU A 162 3.98 -7.38 16.90
CA GLU A 162 4.64 -7.34 18.22
C GLU A 162 5.24 -5.96 18.59
N LEU A 163 5.66 -5.19 17.58
CA LEU A 163 6.04 -3.78 17.73
C LEU A 163 4.81 -2.89 17.53
N SER A 164 4.73 -1.77 18.25
CA SER A 164 3.78 -0.73 17.87
C SER A 164 4.13 -0.14 16.49
N ALA A 165 3.14 0.39 15.77
CA ALA A 165 3.40 1.02 14.47
C ALA A 165 4.35 2.24 14.60
N ASP A 166 4.42 2.88 15.78
CA ASP A 166 5.34 3.99 16.02
C ASP A 166 6.78 3.49 16.14
N GLU A 167 7.00 2.38 16.84
CA GLU A 167 8.32 1.74 16.96
C GLU A 167 8.81 1.25 15.60
N LEU A 168 7.94 0.61 14.80
CA LEU A 168 8.29 0.18 13.46
C LEU A 168 8.57 1.37 12.54
N GLY A 169 7.75 2.43 12.61
CA GLY A 169 7.94 3.66 11.85
C GLY A 169 9.26 4.35 12.19
N ALA A 170 9.61 4.45 13.48
CA ALA A 170 10.88 4.99 13.93
C ALA A 170 12.08 4.18 13.42
N LEU A 171 11.99 2.85 13.44
CA LEU A 171 13.04 1.98 12.89
C LEU A 171 13.23 2.20 11.39
N VAL A 172 12.13 2.26 10.61
CA VAL A 172 12.18 2.54 9.17
C VAL A 172 12.78 3.91 8.87
N HIS A 173 12.42 4.93 9.66
CA HIS A 173 12.98 6.28 9.57
C HIS A 173 14.50 6.25 9.79
N THR A 174 14.98 5.62 10.87
CA THR A 174 16.42 5.54 11.19
C THR A 174 17.22 4.84 10.09
N ILE A 175 16.71 3.74 9.53
CA ILE A 175 17.37 3.02 8.42
C ILE A 175 17.49 3.92 7.18
N LEU A 176 16.48 4.75 6.91
CA LEU A 176 16.51 5.70 5.80
C LEU A 176 17.55 6.79 6.03
N THR A 177 17.47 7.50 7.15
CA THR A 177 18.27 8.71 7.40
C THR A 177 19.72 8.37 7.70
N GLU A 178 19.98 7.39 8.57
CA GLU A 178 21.33 7.04 9.01
C GLU A 178 22.02 6.00 8.12
N GLY A 179 21.24 5.27 7.31
CA GLY A 179 21.75 4.25 6.38
C GLY A 179 21.75 4.72 4.93
N VAL A 180 20.58 4.66 4.30
CA VAL A 180 20.45 4.81 2.83
C VAL A 180 20.83 6.21 2.38
N MET A 181 20.27 7.25 3.00
CA MET A 181 20.48 8.63 2.57
C MET A 181 21.90 9.11 2.84
N LYS A 182 22.45 8.73 4.01
CA LYS A 182 23.86 8.94 4.34
C LYS A 182 24.79 8.28 3.33
N ALA A 183 24.50 7.05 2.87
CA ALA A 183 25.29 6.36 1.86
C ALA A 183 25.21 7.04 0.47
N LEU A 184 24.11 7.74 0.19
CA LEU A 184 23.93 8.53 -1.04
C LEU A 184 24.50 9.96 -0.95
N GLY A 185 25.13 10.33 0.16
CA GLY A 185 25.64 11.69 0.38
C GLY A 185 24.53 12.74 0.50
N GLN A 186 23.29 12.31 0.73
CA GLN A 186 22.14 13.18 0.96
C GLN A 186 22.09 13.52 2.44
N THR A 187 22.02 14.82 2.76
CA THR A 187 21.81 15.29 4.14
C THR A 187 20.34 15.71 4.25
N ILE A 188 19.60 15.08 5.17
CA ILE A 188 18.20 15.42 5.48
C ILE A 188 18.18 16.33 6.71
#